data_AF-B4JML1-F1
#
_entry.id   AF-B4JML1-F1
#
_cell.length_a   1.000
_cell.length_b   1.000
_cell.length_c   1.000
_cell.angle_alpha   90.00
_cell.angle_beta   90.00
_cell.angle_gamma   90.00
#
_symmetry.space_group_name_H-M   'P 1'
#
loop_
_entity.id
_entity.type
_entity.pdbx_description
1 polymer ?
#
loop_
_entity_poly.entity_id
_entity_poly.type
_entity_poly.pdbx_seq_one_letter_code
_entity_poly.pdbx_strand_id
1 'polypeptide(L)'
;MGDILEPKPVAETTKLKRDSALGAIADIQRLSPEAIGHEFDRLAEHTQRHLVYDTHMPCLDVEELLMRCLRQHHQESFKCFKLMDHYQKCVSLATQDHIDQLAEYDEQLDQMTPLPVVPPQSMQPQSVKEPSRRSWFKPWTWLR
;
A
#
# COMPACT_ATOMS: atom_id res chain seq x y z
N MET A 1 -71.75 -4.20 -5.36
CA MET A 1 -70.93 -4.46 -4.15
C MET A 1 -69.63 -5.03 -4.64
N GLY A 2 -68.59 -4.19 -4.71
CA GLY A 2 -67.26 -4.58 -5.17
C GLY A 2 -66.27 -4.26 -4.07
N ASP A 3 -65.61 -5.29 -3.55
CA ASP A 3 -64.58 -5.17 -2.53
C ASP A 3 -63.25 -4.78 -3.21
N ILE A 4 -62.77 -3.58 -2.91
CA ILE A 4 -61.45 -3.09 -3.29
C ILE A 4 -60.51 -3.44 -2.14
N LEU A 5 -59.62 -4.41 -2.36
CA LEU A 5 -58.52 -4.71 -1.44
C LEU A 5 -57.45 -3.64 -1.57
N GLU A 6 -57.38 -2.77 -0.56
CA GLU A 6 -56.30 -1.84 -0.32
C GLU A 6 -55.04 -2.58 0.16
N PRO A 7 -53.84 -2.39 -0.43
CA PRO A 7 -52.61 -2.92 0.15
C PRO A 7 -52.01 -1.90 1.13
N LYS A 8 -51.94 -2.33 2.39
CA LYS A 8 -51.28 -1.66 3.51
C LYS A 8 -49.78 -1.45 3.26
N PRO A 9 -49.21 -0.25 3.45
CA PRO A 9 -47.77 -0.06 3.40
C PRO A 9 -47.14 -0.51 4.73
N VAL A 10 -46.29 -1.55 4.69
CA VAL A 10 -45.43 -1.94 5.81
C VAL A 10 -44.10 -1.21 5.65
N ALA A 11 -43.83 -0.35 6.63
CA ALA A 11 -42.63 0.47 6.72
C ALA A 11 -41.34 -0.36 6.86
N GLU A 12 -40.28 0.18 6.28
CA GLU A 12 -38.89 -0.26 6.30
C GLU A 12 -38.32 -0.40 7.72
N THR A 13 -37.44 -1.40 7.92
CA THR A 13 -36.25 -1.23 8.76
C THR A 13 -35.08 -2.06 8.23
N THR A 14 -34.38 -1.56 7.21
CA THR A 14 -33.05 -2.05 6.83
C THR A 14 -32.00 -1.21 7.53
N LYS A 15 -31.64 -1.61 8.76
CA LYS A 15 -30.41 -1.11 9.40
C LYS A 15 -29.21 -1.82 8.79
N LEU A 16 -28.75 -1.34 7.64
CA LEU A 16 -27.46 -1.73 7.09
C LEU A 16 -26.34 -1.10 7.94
N LYS A 17 -25.56 -1.99 8.57
CA LYS A 17 -24.42 -1.67 9.43
C LYS A 17 -23.32 -1.07 8.55
N ARG A 18 -23.02 0.21 8.78
CA ARG A 18 -22.11 1.07 7.98
C ARG A 18 -20.67 0.56 7.83
N ASP A 19 -20.27 -0.49 8.54
CA ASP A 19 -18.87 -0.95 8.59
C ASP A 19 -18.62 -2.31 7.91
N SER A 20 -19.58 -2.80 7.11
CA SER A 20 -19.39 -4.05 6.35
C SER A 20 -18.79 -3.76 4.98
N ALA A 21 -17.68 -4.41 4.63
CA ALA A 21 -17.09 -4.36 3.29
C ALA A 21 -18.10 -4.72 2.19
N LEU A 22 -19.09 -5.55 2.49
CA LEU A 22 -20.19 -5.88 1.56
C LEU A 22 -21.16 -4.71 1.35
N GLY A 23 -21.31 -3.82 2.34
CA GLY A 23 -22.05 -2.57 2.21
C GLY A 23 -21.30 -1.57 1.32
N ALA A 24 -19.99 -1.44 1.51
CA ALA A 24 -19.14 -0.61 0.64
C ALA A 24 -19.14 -1.13 -0.81
N ILE A 25 -19.06 -2.44 -1.03
CA ILE A 25 -19.13 -3.05 -2.38
C ILE A 25 -20.52 -2.82 -3.01
N ALA A 26 -21.61 -2.93 -2.24
CA ALA A 26 -22.96 -2.65 -2.72
C ALA A 26 -23.20 -1.16 -3.03
N ASP A 27 -22.56 -0.25 -2.30
CA ASP A 27 -22.63 1.20 -2.57
C ASP A 27 -21.81 1.58 -3.80
N ILE A 28 -20.63 0.96 -4.03
CA ILE A 28 -19.84 1.18 -5.27
C ILE A 28 -20.62 0.72 -6.51
N GLN A 29 -21.35 -0.39 -6.43
CA GLN A 29 -22.20 -0.87 -7.54
C GLN A 29 -23.45 -0.01 -7.78
N ARG A 30 -23.77 0.93 -6.88
CA ARG A 30 -24.88 1.87 -7.01
C ARG A 30 -24.45 3.26 -7.47
N LEU A 31 -23.15 3.52 -7.57
CA LEU A 31 -22.64 4.79 -8.08
C LEU A 31 -22.88 4.88 -9.58
N SER A 32 -23.33 6.05 -10.04
CA SER A 32 -23.37 6.34 -11.47
C SER A 32 -21.94 6.33 -12.04
N PRO A 33 -21.76 6.04 -13.34
CA PRO A 33 -20.45 6.11 -13.98
C PRO A 33 -19.76 7.46 -13.78
N GLU A 34 -20.55 8.55 -13.72
CA GLU A 34 -20.09 9.91 -13.48
C GLU A 34 -19.57 10.09 -12.05
N ALA A 35 -20.25 9.53 -11.04
CA ALA A 35 -19.80 9.59 -9.65
C ALA A 35 -18.53 8.77 -9.41
N ILE A 36 -18.39 7.64 -10.11
CA ILE A 36 -17.15 6.85 -10.11
C ILE A 36 -16.00 7.68 -10.70
N GLY A 37 -16.23 8.36 -11.84
CA GLY A 37 -15.26 9.26 -12.45
C GLY A 37 -14.76 10.33 -11.48
N HIS A 38 -15.67 10.99 -10.77
CA HIS A 38 -15.32 12.01 -9.78
C HIS A 38 -14.47 11.49 -8.60
N GLU A 39 -14.70 10.26 -8.14
CA GLU A 39 -13.86 9.66 -7.10
C GLU A 39 -12.47 9.29 -7.62
N PHE A 40 -12.35 8.87 -8.88
CA PHE A 40 -11.05 8.68 -9.53
C PHE A 40 -10.30 10.01 -9.70
N ASP A 41 -10.97 11.07 -10.13
CA ASP A 41 -10.37 12.41 -10.27
C ASP A 41 -9.87 12.91 -8.91
N ARG A 42 -10.69 12.76 -7.86
CA ARG A 42 -10.32 13.11 -6.50
C ARG A 42 -9.14 12.29 -5.99
N LEU A 43 -9.10 11.00 -6.28
CA LEU A 43 -7.98 10.12 -5.93
C LEU A 43 -6.71 10.51 -6.69
N ALA A 44 -6.83 10.86 -7.97
CA ALA A 44 -5.72 11.31 -8.80
C ALA A 44 -5.14 12.62 -8.26
N GLU A 45 -5.97 13.63 -7.97
CA GLU A 45 -5.53 14.90 -7.39
C GLU A 45 -4.91 14.72 -6.00
N HIS A 46 -5.47 13.85 -5.17
CA HIS A 46 -4.92 13.56 -3.84
C HIS A 46 -3.57 12.88 -3.95
N THR A 47 -3.44 11.89 -4.84
CA THR A 47 -2.19 11.16 -5.07
C THR A 47 -1.12 12.08 -5.66
N GLN A 48 -1.50 12.96 -6.60
CA GLN A 48 -0.58 13.91 -7.22
C GLN A 48 0.02 14.91 -6.21
N ARG A 49 -0.68 15.22 -5.11
CA ARG A 49 -0.13 16.05 -4.02
C ARG A 49 0.92 15.32 -3.18
N HIS A 50 0.88 13.99 -3.14
CA HIS A 50 1.82 13.14 -2.39
C HIS A 50 2.92 12.54 -3.26
N LEU A 51 2.71 12.51 -4.57
CA LEU A 51 3.79 12.32 -5.54
C LEU A 51 4.60 13.62 -5.57
N VAL A 52 5.48 13.79 -4.60
CA VAL A 52 6.57 14.75 -4.69
C VAL A 52 7.38 14.33 -5.90
N TYR A 53 7.09 14.95 -7.04
CA TYR A 53 7.95 14.87 -8.20
C TYR A 53 9.24 15.54 -7.74
N ASP A 54 10.27 14.75 -7.44
CA ASP A 54 11.61 15.28 -7.23
C ASP A 54 12.00 16.00 -8.53
N THR A 55 11.72 17.30 -8.55
CA THR A 55 12.00 18.18 -9.69
C THR A 55 13.50 18.38 -9.86
N HIS A 56 14.29 17.96 -8.88
CA HIS A 56 15.73 17.91 -8.97
C HIS A 56 16.15 16.61 -9.66
N MET A 57 16.17 16.61 -10.99
CA MET A 57 16.74 15.52 -11.76
C MET A 57 18.28 15.61 -11.69
N PRO A 58 18.95 14.71 -10.95
CA PRO A 58 20.39 14.79 -10.81
C PRO A 58 21.05 14.50 -12.16
N CYS A 59 22.21 15.12 -12.40
CA CYS A 59 23.05 14.91 -13.58
C CYS A 59 22.60 15.51 -14.92
N LEU A 60 21.53 16.31 -14.95
CA LEU A 60 21.05 17.01 -16.16
C LEU A 60 22.17 17.77 -16.90
N ASP A 61 22.98 18.55 -16.19
CA ASP A 61 24.06 19.33 -16.80
C ASP A 61 25.10 18.44 -17.52
N VAL A 62 25.41 17.28 -16.94
CA VAL A 62 26.38 16.32 -17.50
C VAL A 62 25.76 15.56 -18.67
N GLU A 63 24.47 15.23 -18.57
CA GLU A 63 23.69 14.63 -19.64
C GLU A 63 23.65 15.54 -20.88
N GLU A 64 23.33 16.83 -20.70
CA GLU A 64 23.27 17.79 -21.80
C GLU A 64 24.61 17.92 -22.53
N LEU A 65 25.71 17.96 -21.77
CA LEU A 65 27.06 18.00 -22.32
C LEU A 65 27.40 16.72 -23.09
N LEU A 66 27.06 15.56 -22.54
CA LEU A 66 27.25 14.27 -23.21
C LEU A 66 26.43 14.21 -24.51
N MET A 67 25.16 14.59 -24.47
CA MET A 67 24.28 14.59 -25.63
C MET A 67 24.75 15.55 -26.72
N ARG A 68 25.28 16.72 -26.33
CA ARG A 68 25.91 17.65 -27.28
C ARG A 68 27.15 17.02 -27.91
N CYS A 69 28.01 16.36 -27.13
CA CYS A 69 29.20 15.68 -27.64
C CYS A 69 28.84 14.55 -28.62
N LEU A 70 27.89 13.68 -28.26
CA LEU A 70 27.46 12.56 -29.08
C LEU A 70 26.83 13.04 -30.39
N ARG A 71 26.08 14.15 -30.37
CA ARG A 71 25.53 14.77 -31.58
C ARG A 71 26.63 15.32 -32.48
N GLN A 72 27.66 15.92 -31.92
CA GLN A 72 28.80 16.47 -32.65
C GLN A 72 29.73 15.38 -33.22
N HIS A 73 29.91 14.27 -32.48
CA HIS A 73 30.81 13.17 -32.82
C HIS A 73 30.04 11.85 -33.05
N HIS A 74 28.96 11.90 -33.83
CA HIS A 74 28.06 10.75 -34.02
C HIS A 74 28.78 9.49 -34.55
N GLN A 75 29.80 9.65 -35.41
CA GLN A 75 30.60 8.53 -35.93
C GLN A 75 31.83 8.20 -35.07
N GLU A 76 32.16 9.05 -34.10
CA GLU A 76 33.37 8.98 -33.28
C GLU A 76 33.03 9.10 -31.78
N SER A 77 32.04 8.34 -31.33
CA SER A 77 31.54 8.40 -29.95
C SER A 77 32.61 8.15 -28.88
N PHE A 78 33.73 7.50 -29.25
CA PHE A 78 34.91 7.35 -28.40
C PHE A 78 35.49 8.68 -27.90
N LYS A 79 35.34 9.77 -28.66
CA LYS A 79 35.75 11.11 -28.25
C LYS A 79 34.94 11.63 -27.05
N CYS A 80 33.76 11.07 -26.81
CA CYS A 80 32.86 11.43 -25.70
C CYS A 80 33.01 10.52 -24.47
N PHE A 81 33.97 9.58 -24.45
CA PHE A 81 34.13 8.60 -23.35
C PHE A 81 34.29 9.26 -21.98
N LYS A 82 35.03 10.38 -21.91
CA LYS A 82 35.19 11.12 -20.66
C LYS A 82 33.86 11.66 -20.12
N LEU A 83 32.99 12.15 -21.01
CA LEU A 83 31.66 12.64 -20.63
C LEU A 83 30.72 11.49 -20.26
N MET A 84 30.84 10.32 -20.91
CA MET A 84 30.10 9.13 -20.50
C MET A 84 30.50 8.64 -19.11
N ASP A 85 31.81 8.61 -18.81
CA ASP A 85 32.31 8.25 -17.48
C ASP A 85 31.84 9.25 -16.40
N HIS A 86 31.85 10.56 -16.71
CA HIS A 86 31.34 11.58 -15.81
C HIS A 86 29.83 11.42 -15.56
N TYR A 87 29.05 11.18 -16.62
CA TYR A 87 27.61 10.95 -16.50
C TYR A 87 27.32 9.70 -15.67
N GLN A 88 28.01 8.60 -15.95
CA GLN A 88 27.89 7.36 -15.19
C GLN A 88 28.19 7.59 -13.70
N LYS A 89 29.30 8.25 -13.36
CA LYS A 89 29.66 8.55 -11.96
C LYS A 89 28.60 9.40 -11.27
N CYS A 90 28.09 10.42 -11.96
CA CYS A 90 27.05 11.27 -11.41
C CYS A 90 25.78 10.45 -11.09
N VAL A 91 25.32 9.62 -12.03
CA VAL A 91 24.13 8.77 -11.82
C VAL A 91 24.35 7.80 -10.68
N SER A 92 25.53 7.17 -10.60
CA SER A 92 25.85 6.25 -9.50
C SER A 92 25.83 6.94 -8.14
N LEU A 93 26.41 8.14 -8.03
CA LEU A 93 26.40 8.90 -6.78
C LEU A 93 24.99 9.36 -6.41
N ALA A 94 24.23 9.90 -7.37
CA ALA A 94 22.87 10.34 -7.12
C ALA A 94 21.93 9.19 -6.74
N THR A 95 22.13 8.02 -7.35
CA THR A 95 21.37 6.80 -6.98
C THR A 95 21.72 6.36 -5.56
N GLN A 96 23.00 6.38 -5.19
CA GLN A 96 23.42 6.02 -3.83
C GLN A 96 22.85 7.01 -2.80
N ASP A 97 22.95 8.30 -3.07
CA ASP A 97 22.40 9.36 -2.21
C ASP A 97 20.89 9.19 -2.00
N HIS A 98 20.14 8.85 -3.06
CA HIS A 98 18.72 8.56 -2.94
C HIS A 98 18.43 7.30 -2.10
N ILE A 99 19.22 6.24 -2.24
CA ILE A 99 19.10 5.03 -1.41
C ILE A 99 19.38 5.36 0.06
N ASP A 100 20.41 6.16 0.34
CA ASP A 100 20.78 6.57 1.69
C ASP A 100 19.66 7.41 2.33
N GLN A 101 19.06 8.35 1.59
CA GLN A 101 17.89 9.12 2.05
C GLN A 101 16.68 8.23 2.34
N LEU A 102 16.41 7.22 1.51
CA LEU A 102 15.33 6.26 1.76
C LEU A 102 15.58 5.42 3.01
N ALA A 103 16.84 5.03 3.26
CA ALA A 103 17.22 4.29 4.46
C ALA A 103 17.00 5.14 5.73
N GLU A 104 17.39 6.41 5.72
CA GLU A 104 17.14 7.33 6.83
C GLU A 104 15.64 7.54 7.10
N TYR A 105 14.82 7.61 6.05
CA TYR A 105 13.37 7.76 6.18
C TYR A 105 12.71 6.49 6.78
N ASP A 106 13.17 5.30 6.40
CA ASP A 106 12.69 4.02 6.94
C ASP A 106 13.04 3.90 8.44
N GLU A 107 14.27 4.26 8.82
CA GLU A 107 14.69 4.28 10.23
C GLU A 107 13.87 5.28 11.07
N GLN A 108 13.49 6.43 10.50
CA GLN A 108 12.61 7.39 11.17
C GLN A 108 11.19 6.86 11.36
N LEU A 109 10.68 6.08 10.40
CA LEU A 109 9.35 5.46 10.48
C LEU A 109 9.30 4.36 11.54
N ASP A 110 10.33 3.53 11.63
CA ASP A 110 10.46 2.49 12.66
C ASP A 110 10.59 3.07 14.07
N GLN A 111 11.13 4.29 14.20
CA GLN A 111 11.29 4.96 15.48
C GLN A 111 10.01 5.69 15.95
N MET A 112 9.08 6.02 15.04
CA MET A 112 7.89 6.83 15.37
C MET A 112 6.69 6.06 15.93
N THR A 113 6.63 4.73 15.89
CA THR A 113 5.61 4.00 16.69
C THR A 113 6.02 2.53 16.92
N PRO A 114 6.54 2.14 18.10
CA PRO A 114 6.33 0.77 18.53
C PRO A 114 4.84 0.64 18.83
N LEU A 115 4.03 0.19 17.87
CA LEU A 115 2.69 -0.27 18.17
C LEU A 115 2.84 -1.27 19.30
N PRO A 116 2.16 -1.09 20.46
CA PRO A 116 2.26 -2.05 21.53
C PRO A 116 1.75 -3.38 20.98
N VAL A 117 2.66 -4.33 20.79
CA VAL A 117 2.31 -5.72 20.49
C VAL A 117 1.60 -6.23 21.73
N VAL A 118 0.28 -6.06 21.76
CA VAL A 118 -0.57 -6.68 22.78
C VAL A 118 -0.59 -8.16 22.43
N PRO A 119 -0.02 -9.05 23.27
CA PRO A 119 -0.10 -10.48 23.01
C PRO A 119 -1.58 -10.87 22.94
N PRO A 120 -1.98 -11.75 22.00
CA PRO A 120 -3.37 -12.17 21.88
C PRO A 120 -3.82 -12.76 23.22
N GLN A 121 -4.78 -12.11 23.88
CA GLN A 121 -5.37 -12.64 25.08
C GLN A 121 -6.09 -13.93 24.71
N SER A 122 -5.60 -15.06 25.24
CA SER A 122 -6.27 -16.34 25.12
C SER A 122 -7.68 -16.21 25.71
N MET A 123 -8.71 -16.43 24.89
CA MET A 123 -10.07 -16.61 25.39
C MET A 123 -10.06 -17.70 26.46
N GLN A 124 -10.37 -17.33 27.70
CA GLN A 124 -10.62 -18.33 28.73
C GLN A 124 -11.88 -19.13 28.35
N PRO A 125 -11.79 -20.46 28.23
CA PRO A 125 -12.98 -21.28 28.06
C PRO A 125 -13.86 -21.14 29.30
N GLN A 126 -15.13 -20.82 29.10
CA GLN A 126 -16.14 -20.87 30.16
C GLN A 126 -16.12 -22.25 30.83
N SER A 127 -16.12 -22.25 32.16
CA SER A 127 -16.04 -23.45 32.98
C SER A 127 -17.25 -24.36 32.73
N VAL A 128 -17.05 -25.42 31.96
CA VAL A 128 -17.96 -26.56 31.93
C VAL A 128 -17.34 -27.66 32.80
N LYS A 129 -18.13 -28.12 33.77
CA LYS A 129 -17.77 -29.07 34.82
C LYS A 129 -17.15 -30.35 34.24
N GLU A 130 -16.02 -30.75 34.82
CA GLU A 130 -15.36 -32.05 34.63
C GLU A 130 -16.34 -33.22 34.80
N PRO A 131 -16.15 -34.29 34.01
CA PRO A 131 -16.10 -35.59 34.64
C PRO A 131 -14.89 -36.43 34.19
N SER A 132 -14.23 -36.98 35.21
CA SER A 132 -13.60 -38.30 35.26
C SER A 132 -12.38 -38.57 34.36
N ARG A 133 -11.21 -38.51 35.02
CA ARG A 133 -9.91 -39.00 34.57
C ARG A 133 -9.95 -40.44 34.07
N ARG A 134 -9.60 -40.65 32.81
CA ARG A 134 -8.77 -41.79 32.36
C ARG A 134 -7.71 -41.29 31.40
N SER A 135 -6.49 -41.12 31.93
CA SER A 135 -5.31 -40.74 31.15
C SER A 135 -4.86 -41.92 30.29
N TRP A 136 -4.89 -41.78 28.95
CA TRP A 136 -4.34 -42.78 28.03
C TRP A 136 -3.10 -42.30 27.26
N PHE A 137 -2.37 -41.32 27.79
CA PHE A 137 -1.13 -40.86 27.18
C PHE A 137 0.04 -40.96 28.16
N LYS A 138 1.01 -41.81 27.83
CA LYS A 138 2.37 -41.81 28.39
C LYS A 138 3.34 -41.62 27.22
N PRO A 139 3.90 -40.44 26.99
CA PRO A 139 4.92 -40.28 25.99
C PRO A 139 6.32 -40.37 26.64
N TRP A 140 7.16 -41.24 26.09
CA TRP A 140 8.62 -41.34 26.29
C TRP A 140 9.13 -42.08 27.54
N THR A 141 9.36 -43.40 27.40
CA THR A 141 10.30 -44.16 28.25
C THR A 141 11.36 -44.83 27.39
N TRP A 142 12.22 -44.09 26.69
CA TRP A 142 13.48 -44.62 26.14
C TRP A 142 14.54 -43.53 26.02
N LEU A 143 15.36 -43.38 27.07
CA LEU A 143 16.75 -42.91 27.00
C LEU A 143 17.44 -43.28 28.32
N ARG A 144 17.97 -44.50 28.38
CA ARG A 144 19.22 -44.84 29.05
C ARG A 144 19.84 -46.05 28.39
#